data_AF-A0A0C2ND90-F1
#
_entry.id   AF-A0A0C2ND90-F1
#
_cell.length_a   1.000
_cell.length_b   1.000
_cell.length_c   1.000
_cell.angle_alpha   90.00
_cell.angle_beta   90.00
_cell.angle_gamma   90.00
#
_symmetry.space_group_name_H-M   'P 1'
#
loop_
_entity.id
_entity.type
_entity.pdbx_description
1 polymer ?
#
loop_
_entity_poly.entity_id
_entity_poly.type
_entity_poly.pdbx_seq_one_letter_code
_entity_poly.pdbx_strand_id
1 'polypeptide(L)'
;MGDEFSKILKNILKSQQEQTEAFIKSQSLPMAKLVDSVAHMVSKITVAPSFESYQPSKEPFPGYKSRLEQHFSACSVIDQGDKKSKILAWLVSETYSILG
;
A
#
# COMPACT_ATOMS: atom_id res chain seq x y z
N MET A 1 -25.51 24.67 -50.46
CA MET A 1 -25.30 23.26 -50.04
C MET A 1 -23.94 23.01 -49.39
N GLY A 2 -22.80 23.42 -49.99
CA GLY A 2 -21.47 23.17 -49.39
C GLY A 2 -21.21 23.84 -48.03
N ASP A 3 -21.71 25.07 -47.82
CA ASP A 3 -21.51 25.82 -46.58
C ASP A 3 -22.26 25.23 -45.37
N GLU A 4 -23.48 24.74 -45.58
CA GLU A 4 -24.27 24.09 -44.53
C GLU A 4 -23.62 22.79 -44.07
N PHE A 5 -23.14 21.98 -45.02
CA PHE A 5 -22.45 20.73 -44.72
C PHE A 5 -21.15 20.96 -43.94
N SER A 6 -20.39 22.00 -44.32
CA SER A 6 -19.17 22.42 -43.61
C SER A 6 -19.47 22.88 -42.18
N LYS A 7 -20.60 23.56 -41.97
CA LYS A 7 -21.08 23.99 -40.64
C LYS A 7 -21.47 22.79 -39.77
N ILE A 8 -22.16 21.81 -40.34
CA ILE A 8 -22.54 20.56 -39.67
C ILE A 8 -21.28 19.78 -39.24
N LEU A 9 -20.30 19.63 -40.14
CA LEU A 9 -19.04 18.95 -39.83
C LEU A 9 -18.28 19.63 -38.68
N LYS A 10 -18.19 20.96 -38.67
CA LYS A 10 -17.57 21.71 -37.57
C LYS A 10 -18.28 21.50 -36.25
N ASN A 11 -19.62 21.49 -36.25
CA ASN A 11 -20.39 21.25 -35.04
C ASN A 11 -20.20 19.83 -34.49
N ILE A 12 -20.11 18.82 -35.37
CA ILE A 12 -19.82 17.43 -34.97
C ILE A 12 -18.42 17.31 -34.37
N LEU A 13 -17.40 17.89 -35.02
CA LEU A 13 -16.03 17.92 -34.51
C LEU A 13 -15.94 18.57 -33.13
N LYS A 14 -16.61 19.72 -32.96
CA LYS A 14 -16.65 20.44 -31.68
C LYS A 14 -17.35 19.60 -30.61
N SER A 15 -18.48 18.98 -30.94
CA SER A 15 -19.21 18.11 -30.01
C SER A 15 -18.39 16.89 -29.57
N GLN A 16 -17.63 16.28 -30.49
CA GLN A 16 -16.75 15.17 -30.13
C GLN A 16 -15.59 15.59 -29.23
N GLN A 17 -14.99 16.76 -29.48
CA GLN A 17 -13.94 17.30 -28.62
C GLN A 17 -14.47 17.55 -27.20
N GLU A 18 -15.62 18.22 -27.08
CA GLU A 18 -16.24 18.51 -25.79
C GLU A 18 -16.62 17.22 -25.03
N GLN A 19 -17.17 16.21 -25.72
CA GLN A 19 -17.45 14.90 -25.12
C GLN A 19 -16.18 14.20 -24.63
N THR A 20 -15.11 14.23 -25.42
CA THR A 20 -13.85 13.57 -25.07
C THR A 20 -13.21 14.22 -23.84
N GLU A 21 -13.20 15.55 -23.78
CA GLU A 21 -12.70 16.29 -22.61
C GLU A 21 -13.54 16.03 -21.35
N ALA A 22 -14.87 16.00 -21.49
CA ALA A 22 -15.77 15.68 -20.38
C ALA A 22 -15.57 14.26 -19.87
N PHE A 23 -15.36 13.29 -20.76
CA PHE A 23 -15.08 11.90 -20.41
C PHE A 23 -13.72 11.74 -19.70
N ILE A 24 -12.67 12.38 -20.20
CA ILE A 24 -11.35 12.35 -19.55
C ILE A 24 -11.41 12.96 -18.15
N LYS A 25 -12.09 14.10 -17.99
CA LYS A 25 -12.30 14.74 -16.68
C LYS A 25 -13.14 13.87 -15.74
N SER A 26 -14.16 13.17 -16.26
CA SER A 26 -15.00 12.31 -15.43
C SER A 26 -14.29 11.04 -14.99
N GLN A 27 -13.29 10.55 -15.74
CA GLN A 27 -12.45 9.41 -15.35
C GLN A 27 -11.24 9.77 -14.46
N SER A 28 -10.65 10.96 -14.62
CA SER A 28 -9.44 11.34 -13.88
C SER A 28 -9.68 11.43 -12.38
N LEU A 29 -10.83 11.97 -11.96
CA LEU A 29 -11.19 12.12 -10.55
C LEU A 29 -11.44 10.77 -9.84
N PRO A 30 -12.17 9.81 -10.43
CA PRO A 30 -12.25 8.43 -9.91
C PRO A 30 -10.90 7.71 -9.86
N MET A 31 -10.06 7.84 -10.91
CA MET A 31 -8.75 7.19 -10.95
C MET A 31 -7.83 7.71 -9.83
N ALA A 32 -7.79 9.02 -9.59
CA ALA A 32 -7.03 9.60 -8.48
C ALA A 32 -7.47 9.03 -7.12
N LYS A 33 -8.78 8.93 -6.89
CA LYS A 33 -9.33 8.33 -5.66
C LYS A 33 -9.00 6.84 -5.51
N LEU A 34 -8.97 6.09 -6.61
CA LEU A 34 -8.57 4.68 -6.59
C LEU A 34 -7.08 4.55 -6.23
N VAL A 35 -6.22 5.36 -6.83
CA VAL A 35 -4.78 5.38 -6.52
C VAL A 35 -4.56 5.74 -5.05
N ASP A 36 -5.23 6.78 -4.54
CA ASP A 36 -5.14 7.16 -3.13
C ASP A 36 -5.65 6.05 -2.20
N SER A 37 -6.74 5.38 -2.57
CA SER A 37 -7.30 4.28 -1.79
C SER A 37 -6.35 3.07 -1.76
N VAL A 38 -5.74 2.74 -2.90
CA VAL A 38 -4.72 1.67 -2.99
C VAL A 38 -3.48 2.05 -2.19
N ALA A 39 -2.98 3.28 -2.33
CA ALA A 39 -1.85 3.76 -1.54
C ALA A 39 -2.13 3.70 -0.03
N HIS A 40 -3.34 4.07 0.39
CA HIS A 40 -3.78 3.99 1.77
C HIS A 40 -3.99 2.55 2.28
N MET A 41 -4.41 1.62 1.41
CA MET A 41 -4.44 0.19 1.77
C MET A 41 -3.02 -0.37 1.92
N VAL A 42 -2.13 -0.06 0.99
CA VAL A 42 -0.74 -0.53 1.00
C VAL A 42 0.05 0.07 2.17
N SER A 43 -0.21 1.33 2.55
CA SER A 43 0.43 1.95 3.71
C SER A 43 0.01 1.30 5.04
N LYS A 44 -1.20 0.72 5.10
CA LYS A 44 -1.70 -0.04 6.25
C LYS A 44 -1.21 -1.49 6.26
N ILE A 45 -0.81 -2.02 5.12
CA ILE A 45 -0.15 -3.32 5.00
C ILE A 45 1.31 -3.14 5.45
N THR A 46 1.52 -2.92 6.75
CA THR A 46 2.83 -3.07 7.36
C THR A 46 3.11 -4.56 7.52
N VAL A 47 3.39 -5.25 6.40
CA VAL A 47 4.01 -6.57 6.46
C VAL A 47 5.31 -6.35 7.21
N ALA A 48 5.35 -6.74 8.49
CA ALA A 48 6.60 -6.82 9.20
C ALA A 48 7.47 -7.77 8.38
N PRO A 49 8.60 -7.31 7.81
CA PRO A 49 9.41 -8.19 6.99
C PRO A 49 9.82 -9.38 7.84
N SER A 50 9.75 -10.56 7.22
CA SER A 50 10.06 -11.83 7.87
C SER A 50 11.38 -11.74 8.63
N PHE A 51 11.41 -12.31 9.83
CA PHE A 51 12.59 -12.37 10.68
C PHE A 51 12.74 -13.80 11.18
N GLU A 52 13.99 -14.19 11.37
CA GLU A 52 14.33 -15.53 11.81
C GLU A 52 13.82 -15.76 13.23
N SER A 53 13.19 -16.90 13.49
CA SER A 53 12.69 -17.25 14.82
C SER A 53 13.83 -17.52 15.81
N TYR A 54 13.51 -17.41 17.10
CA TYR A 54 14.51 -17.63 18.15
C TYR A 54 14.94 -19.10 18.18
N GLN A 55 16.23 -19.35 18.00
CA GLN A 55 16.82 -20.68 18.12
C GLN A 55 17.91 -20.68 19.21
N PRO A 56 17.63 -21.30 20.38
CA PRO A 56 18.59 -21.35 21.49
C PRO A 56 19.92 -22.02 21.12
N SER A 57 19.92 -22.91 20.13
CA SER A 57 21.11 -23.59 19.62
C SER A 57 22.03 -22.70 18.78
N LYS A 58 21.50 -21.60 18.22
CA LYS A 58 22.24 -20.66 17.38
C LYS A 58 22.68 -19.42 18.14
N GLU A 59 21.83 -18.89 19.02
CA GLU A 59 22.13 -17.66 19.74
C GLU A 59 21.50 -17.59 21.15
N PRO A 60 22.17 -16.90 22.11
CA PRO A 60 21.56 -16.59 23.39
C PRO A 60 20.48 -15.51 23.24
N PHE A 61 19.44 -15.58 24.07
CA PHE A 61 18.28 -14.70 23.98
C PHE A 61 18.60 -13.18 23.95
N PRO A 62 19.56 -12.65 24.74
CA PRO A 62 19.95 -11.24 24.64
C PRO A 62 20.44 -10.83 23.24
N GLY A 63 21.12 -11.74 22.53
CA GLY A 63 21.58 -11.53 21.15
C GLY A 63 20.43 -11.46 20.16
N TYR A 64 19.51 -12.42 20.25
CA TYR A 64 18.27 -12.43 19.47
C TYR A 64 17.46 -11.14 19.67
N LYS A 65 17.30 -10.72 20.94
CA LYS A 65 16.58 -9.49 21.29
C LYS A 65 17.22 -8.25 20.65
N SER A 66 18.55 -8.13 20.71
CA SER A 66 19.27 -7.01 20.08
C SER A 66 19.06 -6.98 18.55
N ARG A 67 19.15 -8.14 17.90
CA ARG A 67 18.92 -8.28 16.45
C ARG A 67 17.48 -7.93 16.07
N LEU A 68 16.51 -8.31 16.90
CA LEU A 68 15.10 -7.98 16.72
C LEU A 68 14.84 -6.46 16.86
N GLU A 69 15.47 -5.81 17.84
CA GLU A 69 15.38 -4.35 18.02
C GLU A 69 16.01 -3.59 16.85
N GLN A 70 17.14 -4.07 16.33
CA GLN A 70 17.77 -3.53 15.12
C GLN A 70 16.86 -3.69 13.90
N HIS A 71 16.22 -4.84 13.73
CA HIS A 71 15.28 -5.10 12.63
C HIS A 71 14.10 -4.13 12.67
N PHE A 72 13.48 -3.92 13.83
CA PHE A 72 12.39 -2.93 13.95
C PHE A 72 12.84 -1.50 13.64
N SER A 73 14.07 -1.16 14.03
CA SER A 73 14.64 0.16 13.74
C SER A 73 14.85 0.34 12.22
N ALA A 74 15.36 -0.68 11.53
CA ALA A 74 15.53 -0.67 10.08
C ALA A 74 14.18 -0.64 9.33
N CYS A 75 13.15 -1.25 9.90
CA CYS A 75 11.82 -1.32 9.29
C CYS A 75 10.95 -0.09 9.53
N SER A 76 11.50 0.99 10.11
CA SER A 76 10.76 2.20 10.46
C SER A 76 9.50 1.89 11.29
N VAL A 77 9.57 0.87 12.15
CA VAL A 77 8.55 0.67 13.19
C VAL A 77 8.90 1.65 14.29
N ILE A 78 8.44 2.89 14.17
CA ILE A 78 8.84 4.00 15.06
C ILE A 78 7.90 4.08 16.26
N ASP A 79 6.63 3.72 16.08
CA ASP A 79 5.62 3.76 17.14
C ASP A 79 5.82 2.62 18.17
N GLN A 80 5.82 2.99 19.45
CA GLN A 80 6.08 2.04 20.53
C GLN A 80 4.93 1.03 20.72
N GLY A 81 3.70 1.41 20.38
CA GLY A 81 2.53 0.51 20.39
C GLY A 81 2.61 -0.52 19.27
N ASP A 82 3.05 -0.09 18.08
CA ASP A 82 3.26 -0.97 16.92
C ASP A 82 4.42 -1.95 17.17
N LYS A 83 5.52 -1.51 17.79
CA LYS A 83 6.61 -2.40 18.22
C LYS A 83 6.13 -3.52 19.13
N LYS A 84 5.39 -3.18 20.21
CA LYS A 84 4.90 -4.19 21.17
C LYS A 84 3.96 -5.18 20.51
N SER A 85 3.05 -4.70 19.67
CA SER A 85 2.07 -5.54 18.97
C SER A 85 2.75 -6.50 17.98
N LYS A 86 3.76 -6.04 17.23
CA LYS A 86 4.54 -6.89 16.32
C LYS A 86 5.44 -7.89 17.05
N ILE A 87 6.07 -7.48 18.16
CA ILE A 87 6.81 -8.40 19.06
C ILE A 87 5.89 -9.50 19.58
N LEU A 88 4.71 -9.11 20.08
CA LEU A 88 3.74 -10.07 20.58
C LEU A 88 3.25 -10.98 19.46
N ALA A 89 2.92 -10.48 18.27
CA ALA A 89 2.50 -11.32 17.15
C ALA A 89 3.55 -12.39 16.79
N TRP A 90 4.84 -12.04 16.81
CA TRP A 90 5.92 -13.00 16.52
C TRP A 90 6.19 -13.97 17.65
N LEU A 91 6.24 -13.49 18.90
CA LEU A 91 6.41 -14.36 20.06
C LEU A 91 5.20 -15.28 20.26
N VAL A 92 3.99 -14.80 19.98
CA VAL A 92 2.73 -15.56 20.07
C VAL A 92 2.70 -16.64 19.00
N SER A 93 3.06 -16.33 17.74
CA SER A 93 3.17 -17.36 16.69
C SER A 93 4.13 -18.49 17.07
N GLU A 94 5.28 -18.15 17.65
CA GLU A 94 6.26 -19.15 18.10
C GLU A 94 5.79 -19.92 19.34
N THR A 95 5.19 -19.22 20.32
CA THR A 95 4.68 -19.86 21.56
C THR A 95 3.49 -20.77 21.27
N TYR A 96 2.62 -20.46 20.31
CA TYR A 96 1.59 -21.40 19.86
C TYR A 96 2.21 -22.66 19.23
N SER A 97 3.29 -22.54 18.43
CA SER A 97 3.96 -23.72 17.87
C SER A 97 4.63 -24.61 18.94
N ILE A 98 5.02 -24.03 20.08
CA ILE A 98 5.64 -24.73 21.21
C ILE A 98 4.57 -25.32 22.15
N LEU A 99 3.40 -24.67 22.26
CA LEU A 99 2.31 -25.08 23.17
C LEU A 99 1.27 -26.03 22.54
N GLY A 100 1.25 -26.18 21.21
CA GLY A 100 0.38 -27.12 20.48
C GLY A 100 -0.62 -26.45 19.56
#